data_AF-A0A1T3M038-F1
#
_entry.id   AF-A0A1T3M038-F1
#
_cell.length_a   1.000
_cell.length_b   1.000
_cell.length_c   1.000
_cell.angle_alpha   90.00
_cell.angle_beta   90.00
_cell.angle_gamma   90.00
#
_symmetry.space_group_name_H-M   'P 1'
#
loop_
_entity.id
_entity.type
_entity.pdbx_description
1 polymer ?
#
loop_
_entity_poly.entity_id
_entity_poly.type
_entity_poly.pdbx_seq_one_letter_code
_entity_poly.pdbx_strand_id
1 'polypeptide(L)'
;MLVKDSPLYYSALLYTSLDGKIKLLNNDKKNKEKEILITKDSSNEYFREFSYILNNYLQGKDEHLLSLRDSFSSSEMNSPYYIYDFVKHKKIKINSFIFDKEGKIQ
;
A
#
# COMPACT_ATOMS: atom_id res chain seq x y z
N MET A 1 12.77 7.94 18.61
CA MET A 1 12.96 6.98 19.72
C MET A 1 11.95 5.86 19.51
N LEU A 2 12.38 4.67 19.09
CA LEU A 2 11.48 3.52 18.94
C LEU A 2 11.18 3.00 20.35
N VAL A 3 9.96 3.23 20.83
CA VAL A 3 9.51 2.76 22.13
C VAL A 3 9.38 1.24 22.03
N LYS A 4 10.27 0.54 22.74
CA LYS A 4 10.17 -0.90 23.01
C LYS A 4 8.75 -1.13 23.55
N ASP A 5 7.93 -1.90 22.85
CA ASP A 5 6.52 -2.22 23.18
C ASP A 5 5.42 -1.29 22.61
N SER A 6 5.72 -0.43 21.63
CA SER A 6 4.64 0.22 20.87
C SER A 6 3.93 -0.76 19.92
N PRO A 7 2.59 -0.76 19.86
CA PRO A 7 1.85 -1.56 18.89
C PRO A 7 2.28 -1.21 17.45
N LEU A 8 2.69 -2.22 16.69
CA LEU A 8 2.97 -2.09 15.27
C LEU A 8 1.65 -2.00 14.52
N TYR A 9 1.41 -0.89 13.81
CA TYR A 9 0.27 -0.73 12.91
C TYR A 9 0.72 -0.91 11.46
N TYR A 10 -0.05 -1.65 10.68
CA TYR A 10 0.23 -1.90 9.28
C TYR A 10 -1.06 -2.06 8.47
N SER A 11 -0.93 -1.80 7.18
CA SER A 11 -1.87 -2.17 6.13
C SER A 11 -1.09 -2.84 5.01
N ALA A 12 -1.58 -3.96 4.50
CA ALA A 12 -0.95 -4.73 3.45
C ALA A 12 -1.98 -5.28 2.48
N LEU A 13 -1.64 -5.25 1.18
CA LEU A 13 -2.39 -5.91 0.12
C LEU A 13 -1.58 -7.11 -0.37
N LEU A 14 -2.16 -8.30 -0.23
CA LEU A 14 -1.61 -9.55 -0.74
C LEU A 14 -2.29 -9.88 -2.07
N TYR A 15 -1.48 -10.13 -3.09
CA TYR A 15 -1.92 -10.56 -4.41
C TYR A 15 -1.36 -11.94 -4.74
N THR A 16 -2.23 -12.86 -5.15
CA THR A 16 -1.84 -14.20 -5.61
C THR A 16 -1.86 -14.25 -7.14
N SER A 17 -0.69 -14.45 -7.76
CA SER A 17 -0.59 -14.51 -9.23
C SER A 17 -1.26 -15.74 -9.85
N LEU A 18 -1.42 -16.83 -9.09
CA LEU A 18 -2.04 -18.07 -9.56
C LEU A 18 -3.53 -17.91 -9.91
N ASP A 19 -4.28 -17.14 -9.11
CA ASP A 19 -5.73 -17.02 -9.22
C ASP A 19 -6.24 -15.58 -9.18
N GLY A 20 -5.33 -14.60 -9.20
CA GLY A 20 -5.63 -13.18 -9.17
C GLY A 20 -6.28 -12.70 -7.88
N LYS A 21 -6.30 -13.52 -6.81
CA LYS A 21 -6.98 -13.14 -5.57
C LYS A 21 -6.24 -12.04 -4.85
N ILE A 22 -7.02 -11.11 -4.30
CA ILE A 22 -6.56 -10.01 -3.47
C ILE A 22 -7.05 -10.25 -2.03
N LYS A 23 -6.18 -10.03 -1.06
CA LYS A 23 -6.53 -9.99 0.37
C LYS A 23 -5.92 -8.76 1.00
N LEU A 24 -6.71 -8.05 1.80
CA LEU A 24 -6.19 -6.99 2.65
C LEU A 24 -5.94 -7.53 4.06
N LEU A 25 -4.82 -7.14 4.63
CA LEU A 25 -4.52 -7.28 6.05
C LEU A 25 -4.31 -5.89 6.63
N ASN A 26 -5.01 -5.55 7.70
CA ASN A 26 -4.70 -4.35 8.48
C ASN A 26 -4.70 -4.67 9.98
N ASN A 27 -4.01 -3.84 10.76
CA ASN A 27 -4.24 -3.74 12.18
C ASN A 27 -4.16 -2.27 12.59
N ASP A 28 -5.30 -1.70 12.97
CA ASP A 28 -5.37 -0.32 13.44
C ASP A 28 -5.81 -0.26 14.92
N LYS A 29 -5.80 0.95 15.51
CA LYS A 29 -6.19 1.15 16.91
C LYS A 29 -7.64 0.79 17.20
N LYS A 30 -8.52 0.77 16.21
CA LYS A 30 -9.98 0.66 16.37
C LYS A 30 -10.44 -0.79 16.20
N ASN A 31 -9.82 -1.55 15.31
CA ASN A 31 -10.11 -2.96 15.08
C ASN A 31 -9.13 -3.86 15.84
N LYS A 32 -9.55 -4.30 17.03
CA LYS A 32 -8.84 -5.33 17.82
C LYS A 32 -8.84 -6.70 17.15
N GLU A 33 -9.74 -6.92 16.19
CA GLU A 33 -9.76 -8.11 15.35
C GLU A 33 -8.85 -7.87 14.14
N LYS A 34 -7.95 -8.83 13.88
CA LYS A 34 -7.16 -8.88 12.64
C LYS A 34 -8.12 -9.15 11.49
N GLU A 35 -8.85 -8.14 11.03
CA GLU A 35 -9.82 -8.32 9.96
C GLU A 35 -9.06 -8.56 8.65
N ILE A 36 -9.17 -9.79 8.17
CA ILE A 36 -8.81 -10.13 6.79
C ILE A 36 -9.99 -9.69 5.93
N LEU A 37 -9.95 -8.46 5.44
CA LEU A 37 -10.93 -8.00 4.45
C LEU A 37 -10.56 -8.61 3.09
N ILE A 38 -11.23 -9.72 2.75
CA ILE A 38 -11.18 -10.29 1.40
C ILE A 38 -12.21 -9.52 0.57
N THR A 39 -11.81 -8.37 0.03
CA THR A 39 -12.65 -7.58 -0.87
C THR A 39 -12.27 -7.87 -2.33
N LYS A 40 -13.27 -8.15 -3.17
CA LYS A 40 -13.14 -8.11 -4.64
C LYS A 40 -13.43 -6.71 -5.19
N ASP A 41 -13.78 -5.77 -4.33
CA ASP A 41 -14.27 -4.45 -4.67
C ASP A 41 -13.14 -3.42 -4.53
N SER A 42 -12.64 -2.96 -5.68
CA SER A 42 -11.63 -1.92 -5.80
C SER A 42 -12.14 -0.51 -5.53
N SER A 43 -13.45 -0.33 -5.27
CA SER A 43 -14.07 0.97 -5.00
C SER A 43 -13.89 1.46 -3.56
N ASN A 44 -13.33 0.63 -2.67
CA ASN A 44 -13.11 1.03 -1.30
C ASN A 44 -11.95 2.05 -1.22
N GLU A 45 -12.29 3.29 -0.85
CA GLU A 45 -11.37 4.44 -0.77
C GLU A 45 -10.17 4.18 0.15
N TYR A 46 -10.29 3.31 1.16
CA TYR A 46 -9.19 2.94 2.05
C TYR A 46 -8.05 2.18 1.36
N PHE A 47 -8.26 1.68 0.13
CA PHE A 47 -7.30 0.84 -0.61
C PHE A 47 -6.84 1.45 -1.93
N ARG A 48 -7.12 2.73 -2.15
CA ARG A 48 -6.92 3.37 -3.43
C ARG A 48 -5.45 3.34 -3.85
N GLU A 49 -4.53 3.68 -2.94
CA GLU A 49 -3.09 3.68 -3.19
C GLU A 49 -2.56 2.27 -3.40
N PHE A 50 -2.93 1.31 -2.55
CA PHE A 50 -2.52 -0.09 -2.71
C PHE A 50 -2.98 -0.69 -4.05
N SER A 51 -4.22 -0.41 -4.45
CA SER A 51 -4.79 -0.87 -5.73
C SER A 51 -4.09 -0.22 -6.91
N TYR A 52 -3.82 1.08 -6.83
CA TYR A 52 -3.06 1.81 -7.85
C TYR A 52 -1.65 1.25 -8.03
N ILE A 53 -0.95 0.99 -6.92
CA ILE A 53 0.39 0.42 -6.91
C ILE A 53 0.37 -0.97 -7.55
N LEU A 54 -0.54 -1.85 -7.11
CA LEU A 54 -0.65 -3.20 -7.66
C LEU A 54 -0.93 -3.16 -9.17
N ASN A 55 -1.90 -2.36 -9.62
CA ASN A 55 -2.29 -2.29 -11.02
C ASN A 55 -1.13 -1.83 -11.92
N ASN A 56 -0.37 -0.82 -11.50
CA ASN A 56 0.79 -0.37 -12.26
C ASN A 56 1.92 -1.41 -12.25
N TYR A 57 2.15 -2.07 -11.11
CA TYR A 57 3.16 -3.13 -10.99
C TYR A 57 2.84 -4.33 -11.91
N LEU A 58 1.59 -4.79 -11.93
CA LEU A 58 1.14 -5.87 -12.81
C LEU A 58 1.22 -5.49 -14.30
N GLN A 59 1.12 -4.21 -14.63
CA GLN A 59 1.33 -3.68 -15.98
C GLN A 59 2.80 -3.44 -16.34
N GLY A 60 3.75 -3.74 -15.44
CA GLY A 60 5.19 -3.54 -15.66
C GLY A 60 5.63 -2.07 -15.62
N LYS A 61 4.83 -1.19 -15.01
CA LYS A 61 5.08 0.26 -14.93
C LYS A 61 5.94 0.65 -13.72
N ASP A 62 7.05 -0.06 -13.54
CA ASP A 62 7.91 0.10 -12.36
C ASP A 62 8.60 1.47 -12.34
N GLU A 63 9.08 1.94 -13.50
CA GLU A 63 9.70 3.27 -13.64
C GLU A 63 8.73 4.39 -13.24
N HIS A 64 7.46 4.25 -13.64
CA HIS A 64 6.41 5.18 -13.25
C HIS A 64 6.22 5.20 -11.73
N LEU A 65 6.07 4.03 -11.10
CA LEU A 65 5.94 3.92 -9.65
C LEU A 65 7.14 4.53 -8.91
N LEU A 66 8.36 4.34 -9.43
CA LEU A 66 9.58 4.89 -8.85
C LEU A 66 9.72 6.41 -9.05
N SER A 67 9.03 6.98 -10.03
CA SER A 67 9.03 8.42 -10.31
C SER A 67 8.06 9.24 -9.46
N LEU A 68 7.15 8.57 -8.73
CA LEU A 68 6.18 9.23 -7.86
C LEU A 68 6.90 10.06 -6.78
N ARG A 69 6.50 11.31 -6.63
CA ARG A 69 7.04 12.22 -5.61
C ARG A 69 6.35 12.00 -4.28
N ASP A 70 6.99 12.49 -3.23
CA ASP A 70 6.40 12.46 -1.90
C ASP A 70 5.33 13.54 -1.78
N SER A 71 4.09 13.15 -1.48
CA SER A 71 3.00 14.10 -1.26
C SER A 71 3.10 14.82 0.10
N PHE A 72 3.92 14.30 1.02
CA PHE A 72 3.95 14.77 2.41
C PHE A 72 5.10 15.74 2.66
N SER A 73 4.81 16.77 3.47
CA SER A 73 5.83 17.73 3.91
C SER A 73 6.83 17.08 4.88
N SER A 74 8.03 17.65 5.00
CA SER A 74 9.06 17.14 5.94
C SER A 74 8.64 17.08 7.42
N SER A 75 7.57 17.77 7.78
CA SER A 75 6.95 17.78 9.12
C SER A 75 5.88 16.71 9.33
N GLU A 76 5.43 16.02 8.28
CA GLU A 76 4.41 14.97 8.34
C GLU A 76 5.04 13.57 8.38
N MET A 77 4.31 12.60 8.96
CA MET A 77 4.80 11.23 9.09
C MET A 77 4.77 10.50 7.74
N ASN A 78 5.84 10.65 6.97
CA ASN A 78 6.07 9.96 5.71
C ASN A 78 6.23 8.44 5.94
N SER A 79 5.32 7.67 5.34
CA SER A 79 5.33 6.20 5.39
C SER A 79 5.34 5.65 3.96
N PRO A 80 6.52 5.37 3.38
CA PRO A 80 6.62 4.91 2.00
C PRO A 80 5.98 3.54 1.82
N TYR A 81 5.53 3.25 0.60
CA TYR A 81 5.00 1.95 0.23
C TYR A 81 6.12 0.99 -0.18
N TYR A 82 5.89 -0.31 0.04
CA TYR A 82 6.82 -1.36 -0.37
C TYR A 82 6.10 -2.47 -1.13
N ILE A 83 6.67 -2.87 -2.27
CA ILE A 83 6.30 -4.10 -2.97
C ILE A 83 7.33 -5.16 -2.64
N TYR A 84 6.85 -6.34 -2.24
CA TYR A 84 7.66 -7.55 -2.10
C TYR A 84 7.10 -8.60 -3.07
N ASP A 85 7.84 -8.87 -4.14
CA ASP A 85 7.52 -9.93 -5.10
C ASP A 85 8.45 -11.11 -4.85
N PHE A 86 7.91 -12.15 -4.22
CA PHE A 86 8.65 -13.35 -3.86
C PHE A 86 8.93 -14.26 -5.08
N VAL A 87 8.15 -14.14 -6.16
CA VAL A 87 8.34 -14.94 -7.37
C VAL A 87 9.50 -14.38 -8.19
N LYS A 88 9.56 -13.06 -8.32
CA LYS A 88 10.63 -12.36 -9.06
C LYS A 88 11.84 -12.01 -8.18
N HIS A 89 11.82 -12.36 -6.89
CA HIS A 89 12.80 -11.95 -5.88
C HIS A 89 13.07 -10.43 -5.89
N LYS A 90 12.00 -9.64 -6.02
CA LYS A 90 12.07 -8.20 -6.22
C LYS A 90 11.50 -7.45 -5.03
N LYS A 91 12.19 -6.38 -4.62
CA LYS A 91 11.70 -5.41 -3.63
C LYS A 91 11.73 -4.01 -4.25
N ILE A 92 10.63 -3.27 -4.15
CA ILE A 92 10.52 -1.89 -4.61
C ILE A 92 10.07 -1.02 -3.44
N LYS A 93 10.75 0.12 -3.24
CA LYS A 93 10.31 1.18 -2.35
C LYS A 93 9.71 2.29 -3.19
N ILE A 94 8.48 2.69 -2.88
CA ILE A 94 7.74 3.76 -3.55
C ILE A 94 7.54 4.87 -2.52
N ASN A 95 7.74 6.13 -2.92
CA ASN A 95 7.53 7.27 -2.03
C ASN A 95 6.08 7.30 -1.53
N SER A 96 5.84 7.89 -0.36
CA SER A 96 4.46 8.05 0.11
C SER A 96 3.72 9.04 -0.77
N PHE A 97 2.52 8.68 -1.20
CA PHE A 97 1.67 9.57 -1.96
C PHE A 97 0.21 9.37 -1.58
N ILE A 98 -0.62 10.36 -1.86
CA ILE A 98 -2.08 10.31 -1.68
C ILE A 98 -2.78 10.81 -2.93
N PHE A 99 -4.05 10.42 -3.07
CA PHE A 99 -4.93 11.03 -4.05
C PHE A 99 -5.65 12.24 -3.47
N ASP A 100 -5.74 13.32 -4.24
CA ASP A 100 -6.62 14.43 -3.92
C ASP A 100 -8.11 14.10 -4.19
N LYS A 101 -8.99 15.05 -3.86
CA LYS A 101 -10.44 14.93 -4.06
C LYS A 101 -10.84 14.80 -5.53
N GLU A 102 -10.01 15.25 -6.46
CA GLU A 102 -10.22 15.11 -7.91
C GLU A 102 -9.64 13.79 -8.44
N GLY A 103 -8.89 13.07 -7.61
CA GLY A 103 -8.27 11.81 -7.94
C GLY A 103 -6.90 11.90 -8.59
N LYS A 104 -6.22 13.03 -8.47
CA LYS A 104 -4.83 13.20 -8.91
C LYS A 104 -3.87 12.87 -7.77
N ILE A 105 -2.68 12.38 -8.12
CA ILE A 105 -1.59 12.15 -7.16
C ILE A 105 -0.97 13.50 -6.81
N GLN A 106 -0.80 13.78 -5.51
CA GLN A 106 -0.17 15.00 -5.00
C GLN A 106 1.35 14.90 -4.88
#